data_AF-A0A956W3Z9-F1
#
_entry.id   AF-A0A956W3Z9-F1
#
_cell.length_a   1.000
_cell.length_b   1.000
_cell.length_c   1.000
_cell.angle_alpha   90.00
_cell.angle_beta   90.00
_cell.angle_gamma   90.00
#
_symmetry.space_group_name_H-M   'P 1'
#
loop_
_entity.id
_entity.type
_entity.pdbx_description
1 polymer ?
#
loop_
_entity_poly.entity_id
_entity_poly.type
_entity_poly.pdbx_seq_one_letter_code
_entity_poly.pdbx_strand_id
1 'polypeptide(L)' 'MRMPPIQYAESADGTRIAYCVIPGESPPLLYVSAVDVAPGIDMAFRLGFRSSFLEALAGGRAMVLYDPRGR' A
#
# COMPACT_ATOMS: atom_id res chain seq x y z
N MET A 1 0.50 8.76 10.61
CA MET A 1 1.51 7.72 10.31
C MET A 1 2.64 8.29 9.43
N ARG A 2 3.92 7.98 9.69
CA ARG A 2 5.03 8.31 8.77
C ARG A 2 4.99 7.35 7.58
N MET A 3 5.20 7.86 6.37
CA MET A 3 5.20 7.03 5.15
C MET A 3 6.27 5.92 5.25
N PRO A 4 5.89 4.63 5.13
CA PRO A 4 6.86 3.55 5.04
C PRO A 4 7.68 3.64 3.75
N PRO A 5 8.90 3.09 3.70
CA PRO A 5 9.69 3.08 2.49
C PRO A 5 8.99 2.30 1.38
N ILE A 6 8.98 2.87 0.17
CA ILE A 6 8.52 2.18 -1.03
C ILE A 6 9.58 1.17 -1.45
N GLN A 7 9.13 -0.06 -1.68
CA GLN A 7 9.90 -1.19 -2.17
C GLN A 7 9.33 -1.62 -3.51
N TYR A 8 10.06 -2.49 -4.22
CA TYR A 8 9.65 -2.98 -5.53
C TYR A 8 9.74 -4.50 -5.58
N ALA A 9 8.68 -5.14 -6.04
CA ALA A 9 8.66 -6.54 -6.42
C ALA A 9 8.67 -6.65 -7.94
N GLU A 10 9.39 -7.63 -8.49
CA GLU A 10 9.39 -7.91 -9.92
C GLU A 10 8.39 -9.03 -10.22
N SER A 11 7.46 -8.80 -11.15
CA SER A 11 6.58 -9.86 -11.65
C SER A 11 7.26 -10.69 -12.75
N ALA A 12 6.70 -11.86 -13.06
CA ALA A 12 7.29 -12.80 -14.02
C ALA A 12 7.56 -12.23 -15.43
N ASP A 13 6.89 -11.13 -15.82
CA ASP A 13 7.11 -10.42 -17.07
C ASP A 13 8.09 -9.24 -16.97
N GLY A 14 8.82 -9.12 -15.87
CA GLY A 14 9.79 -8.05 -15.62
C GLY A 14 9.18 -6.72 -15.15
N THR A 15 7.86 -6.63 -14.97
CA THR A 15 7.24 -5.40 -14.46
C THR A 15 7.60 -5.19 -12.98
N ARG A 16 8.06 -3.99 -12.64
CA ARG A 16 8.32 -3.59 -11.25
C ARG A 16 7.05 -3.02 -10.62
N ILE A 17 6.59 -3.64 -9.55
CA ILE A 17 5.41 -3.24 -8.77
C ILE A 17 5.87 -2.52 -7.51
N ALA A 18 5.51 -1.25 -7.38
CA ALA A 18 5.76 -0.48 -6.17
C ALA A 18 4.82 -0.94 -5.05
N TYR A 19 5.38 -1.19 -3.87
CA TYR A 19 4.61 -1.51 -2.67
C TYR A 19 5.24 -0.90 -1.43
N CYS A 20 4.45 -0.78 -0.37
CA CYS A 20 4.98 -0.47 0.96
C CYS A 20 4.27 -1.31 2.02
N VAL A 21 4.93 -1.47 3.15
CA VAL A 21 4.41 -2.24 4.29
C VAL A 21 4.26 -1.32 5.47
N ILE A 22 3.03 -1.18 5.94
CA ILE A 22 2.73 -0.59 7.23
C ILE A 22 3.02 -1.66 8.29
N PRO A 23 3.91 -1.39 9.27
CA PRO A 23 4.24 -2.35 10.32
C PRO A 23 3.01 -2.74 11.16
N GLY A 24 3.00 -3.99 11.60
CA GLY A 24 1.97 -4.55 12.49
C GLY A 24 2.19 -6.05 12.69
N GLU A 25 1.22 -6.72 13.29
CA GLU A 25 1.30 -8.15 13.60
C GLU A 25 0.92 -9.05 12.42
N SER A 26 1.34 -10.31 12.47
CA SER A 26 0.93 -11.34 11.50
C SER A 26 -0.50 -11.86 11.80
N PRO A 27 -1.22 -12.38 10.79
CA PRO A 27 -0.88 -12.41 9.37
C PRO A 27 -1.08 -11.05 8.69
N PRO A 28 -0.30 -10.71 7.65
CA PRO A 28 -0.44 -9.45 6.95
C PRO A 28 -1.73 -9.39 6.13
N LEU A 29 -2.27 -8.18 5.99
CA LEU A 29 -3.38 -7.87 5.10
C LEU A 29 -2.88 -7.23 3.81
N LEU A 30 -3.31 -7.77 2.66
CA LEU A 30 -3.12 -7.10 1.38
C LEU A 30 -4.36 -6.24 1.08
N TYR A 31 -4.16 -4.93 0.97
CA TYR A 31 -5.22 -4.03 0.55
C TYR A 31 -5.20 -3.86 -0.97
N VAL A 32 -6.28 -4.29 -1.63
CA VAL A 32 -6.46 -4.13 -3.07
C VAL A 32 -7.46 -3.00 -3.30
N SER A 33 -7.01 -1.88 -3.87
CA SER A 33 -7.93 -0.78 -4.19
C SER A 33 -8.65 -1.08 -5.50
N ALA A 34 -9.98 -1.27 -5.45
CA ALA A 34 -10.81 -1.51 -6.63
C ALA A 34 -11.08 -0.26 -7.48
N VAL A 35 -10.41 0.87 -7.19
CA VAL A 35 -10.75 2.17 -7.77
C VAL A 35 -9.56 2.74 -8.54
N ASP A 36 -9.69 2.80 -9.87
CA ASP A 36 -8.66 3.31 -10.79
C ASP A 36 -8.33 4.80 -10.61
N VAL A 37 -9.18 5.55 -9.90
CA VAL A 37 -8.94 6.97 -9.57
C VAL A 37 -8.26 7.20 -8.22
N ALA A 38 -7.86 6.16 -7.49
CA ALA A 38 -7.05 6.36 -6.29
C ALA A 38 -5.66 6.95 -6.65
N PRO A 39 -5.15 7.94 -5.92
CA PRO A 39 -3.76 8.37 -6.10
C PRO A 39 -2.80 7.19 -5.80
N GLY A 40 -1.64 7.15 -6.47
CA GLY A 40 -0.60 6.15 -6.18
C GLY A 40 -0.13 6.23 -4.73
N ILE A 41 0.51 5.15 -4.22
CA ILE A 41 0.78 5.00 -2.78
C ILE A 41 1.56 6.20 -2.22
N ASP A 42 2.56 6.72 -2.94
CA ASP A 42 3.32 7.92 -2.53
C ASP A 42 2.40 9.13 -2.33
N MET A 43 1.52 9.39 -3.29
CA MET A 43 0.59 10.51 -3.26
C MET A 43 -0.51 10.32 -2.20
N ALA A 44 -0.99 9.08 -1.99
CA ALA A 44 -1.95 8.76 -0.94
C ALA A 44 -1.42 9.10 0.45
N PHE A 45 -0.15 8.80 0.74
CA PHE A 45 0.50 9.18 2.01
C PHE A 45 0.75 10.69 2.11
N ARG A 46 1.22 11.35 1.04
CA ARG A 46 1.44 12.81 1.03
C ARG A 46 0.17 13.61 1.28
N LEU A 47 -0.96 13.16 0.75
CA LEU A 47 -2.26 13.81 0.93
C LEU A 47 -2.95 13.43 2.25
N GLY A 48 -2.33 12.56 3.08
CA GLY A 48 -2.95 12.01 4.28
C GLY A 48 -4.21 11.18 4.00
N PHE A 49 -4.40 10.79 2.74
CA PHE A 49 -5.63 10.16 2.26
C PHE A 49 -5.79 8.79 2.90
N ARG A 50 -6.96 8.53 3.50
CA ARG A 50 -7.37 7.23 4.08
C ARG A 50 -6.52 6.68 5.25
N SER A 51 -5.62 7.47 5.84
CA SER A 51 -4.76 7.00 6.94
C SER A 51 -5.53 6.36 8.10
N SER A 52 -6.56 7.02 8.63
CA SER A 52 -7.39 6.50 9.72
C SER A 52 -8.23 5.28 9.33
N PHE A 53 -8.74 5.24 8.10
CA PHE A 53 -9.48 4.08 7.58
C PHE A 53 -8.57 2.86 7.43
N LEU A 54 -7.39 3.05 6.88
CA LEU A 54 -6.39 2.00 6.69
C LEU A 54 -5.87 1.47 8.03
N GLU A 55 -5.64 2.34 9.00
CA GLU A 55 -5.29 1.96 10.38
C GLU A 55 -6.41 1.13 11.03
N ALA A 56 -7.67 1.58 10.91
CA ALA A 56 -8.82 0.85 11.43
C ALA A 56 -9.02 -0.51 10.75
N LEU A 57 -8.83 -0.57 9.42
CA LEU A 57 -8.92 -1.81 8.64
C LEU A 57 -7.81 -2.80 8.99
N ALA A 58 -6.58 -2.31 9.18
CA ALA A 58 -5.45 -3.12 9.59
C ALA A 58 -5.70 -3.80 10.95
N GLY A 59 -6.31 -3.06 11.89
CA GLY A 59 -6.65 -3.60 13.21
C GLY A 59 -5.43 -4.11 13.96
N GLY A 60 -4.29 -3.43 13.83
CA GLY A 60 -3.00 -3.82 14.42
C GLY A 60 -2.18 -4.81 13.59
N ARG A 61 -2.72 -5.38 12.51
CA ARG A 61 -1.98 -6.27 11.60
C ARG A 61 -1.07 -5.47 10.65
N ALA A 62 0.00 -6.10 10.21
CA ALA A 62 0.81 -5.57 9.11
C ALA A 62 -0.08 -5.41 7.87
N MET A 63 0.10 -4.32 7.13
CA MET A 63 -0.69 -4.07 5.93
C MET A 63 0.19 -3.74 4.73
N VAL A 64 -0.07 -4.42 3.62
CA VAL A 64 0.61 -4.25 2.34
C VAL A 64 -0.27 -3.40 1.43
N LEU A 65 0.30 -2.30 0.95
CA LEU A 65 -0.26 -1.44 -0.08
C LEU A 65 0.60 -1.54 -1.32
N TYR A 66 0.00 -1.53 -2.50
CA TYR A 66 0.74 -1.56 -3.76
C TYR A 66 0.06 -0.71 -4.82
N ASP A 67 0.85 -0.24 -5.78
CA ASP A 67 0.35 0.37 -7.01
C ASP A 67 0.22 -0.71 -8.09
N PRO A 68 -0.97 -0.88 -8.69
CA PRO A 68 -1.13 -1.79 -9.82
C PRO A 68 -0.26 -1.36 -11.01
N ARG A 69 -0.10 -2.25 -11.98
CA ARG A 69 0.67 -2.00 -13.19
C ARG A 69 0.20 -0.72 -13.89
N GLY A 70 1.16 0.10 -14.31
CA GLY A 70 0.90 1.34 -15.05
C GLY A 70 0.57 2.55 -14.17
N ARG A 71 0.77 2.45 -12.85
CA ARG A 71 0.60 3.55 -11.88
C ARG A 71 1.93 3.96 -11.25
#